data_AF-F7T2Y5-F1
#
_entry.id   AF-F7T2Y5-F1
#
_cell.length_a   1.000
_cell.length_b   1.000
_cell.length_c   1.000
_cell.angle_alpha   90.00
_cell.angle_beta   90.00
_cell.angle_gamma   90.00
#
_symmetry.space_group_name_H-M   'P 1'
#
loop_
_entity.id
_entity.type
_entity.pdbx_description
1 polymer ?
#
loop_
_entity_poly.entity_id
_entity_poly.type
_entity_poly.pdbx_seq_one_letter_code
_entity_poly.pdbx_strand_id
1 'polypeptide(L)' 'MTEPSTDNLIFRFWQLTGSQMRDIALELGLMTKDDLQVPPHERYRNALNVAKQKGLLVELAKHVEKLERKA' A
#
# COMPACT_ATOMS: atom_id res chain seq x y z
N MET A 1 -17.57 -14.56 -0.71
CA MET A 1 -16.30 -13.81 -0.82
C MET A 1 -15.97 -13.29 0.55
N THR A 2 -14.87 -13.76 1.15
CA THR A 2 -14.35 -13.21 2.40
C THR A 2 -13.79 -11.83 2.10
N GLU A 3 -14.10 -10.82 2.91
CA GLU A 3 -13.50 -9.49 2.76
C GLU A 3 -11.96 -9.58 2.90
N PRO A 4 -11.20 -8.77 2.14
CA PRO A 4 -9.74 -8.72 2.29
C PRO A 4 -9.37 -8.37 3.73
N SER A 5 -8.49 -9.17 4.35
CA SER A 5 -8.12 -8.92 5.74
C SER A 5 -7.20 -7.71 5.83
N THR A 6 -7.61 -6.71 6.61
CA THR A 6 -6.77 -5.57 6.99
C THR A 6 -5.83 -5.89 8.16
N ASP A 7 -5.88 -7.11 8.70
CA ASP A 7 -5.01 -7.53 9.78
C ASP A 7 -3.57 -7.61 9.30
N ASN A 8 -2.65 -7.09 10.12
CA ASN A 8 -1.23 -6.99 9.80
C ASN A 8 -0.92 -6.33 8.45
N LEU A 9 -1.86 -5.54 7.90
CA LEU A 9 -1.74 -4.93 6.58
C LEU A 9 -0.46 -4.11 6.43
N ILE A 10 -0.08 -3.36 7.46
CA ILE A 10 1.17 -2.59 7.46
C ILE A 10 2.35 -3.52 7.26
N PHE A 11 2.48 -4.57 8.07
CA PHE A 11 3.58 -5.54 7.98
C PHE A 11 3.63 -6.20 6.61
N ARG A 12 2.49 -6.66 6.11
CA ARG A 12 2.35 -7.31 4.80
C ARG A 12 2.73 -6.37 3.64
N PHE A 13 2.28 -5.13 3.70
CA PHE A 13 2.66 -4.10 2.74
C PHE A 13 4.18 -3.89 2.71
N TRP A 14 4.85 -3.88 3.86
CA TRP A 14 6.32 -3.75 3.95
C TRP A 14 7.09 -4.98 3.44
N GLN A 15 6.45 -6.14 3.30
CA GLN A 15 7.08 -7.32 2.68
C GLN A 15 7.11 -7.26 1.16
N LEU A 16 6.35 -6.35 0.55
CA LEU A 16 6.36 -6.15 -0.90
C LEU A 16 7.67 -5.50 -1.37
N THR A 17 8.02 -5.73 -2.62
CA THR A 17 9.17 -5.05 -3.24
C THR A 17 8.90 -3.55 -3.36
N GLY A 18 9.97 -2.75 -3.42
CA GLY A 18 9.86 -1.31 -3.59
C GLY A 18 9.07 -0.88 -4.84
N SER A 19 9.10 -1.67 -5.93
CA SER A 19 8.27 -1.41 -7.12
C SER A 19 6.80 -1.66 -6.82
N GLN A 20 6.47 -2.82 -6.24
CA GLN A 20 5.09 -3.18 -5.90
C GLN A 20 4.44 -2.16 -4.97
N MET A 21 5.14 -1.74 -3.92
CA MET A 21 4.63 -0.70 -3.00
C MET A 21 4.37 0.62 -3.72
N ARG A 22 5.28 1.05 -4.61
CA ARG A 22 5.12 2.27 -5.40
C ARG A 22 3.91 2.18 -6.32
N ASP A 23 3.81 1.07 -7.04
CA ASP A 23 2.79 0.91 -8.08
C ASP A 23 1.38 0.90 -7.44
N ILE A 24 1.19 0.17 -6.33
CA ILE A 24 -0.07 0.19 -5.58
C ILE A 24 -0.39 1.58 -5.02
N ALA A 25 0.60 2.25 -4.43
CA ALA A 25 0.36 3.54 -3.81
C ALA A 25 0.04 4.65 -4.83
N LEU A 26 0.60 4.57 -6.04
CA LEU A 26 0.21 5.44 -7.16
C LEU A 26 -1.19 5.07 -7.69
N GLU A 27 -1.48 3.77 -7.87
CA GLU A 27 -2.77 3.28 -8.39
C GLU A 27 -3.94 3.68 -7.48
N LEU A 28 -3.76 3.57 -6.16
CA LEU A 28 -4.75 3.97 -5.16
C LEU A 28 -4.74 5.48 -4.84
N GLY A 29 -3.88 6.27 -5.50
CA GLY A 29 -3.74 7.71 -5.25
C GLY A 29 -3.37 8.03 -3.80
N LEU A 30 -2.59 7.15 -3.16
CA LEU A 30 -2.06 7.32 -1.81
C LEU A 30 -0.80 8.19 -1.80
N MET A 31 -0.13 8.28 -2.94
CA MET A 31 0.99 9.17 -3.20
C MET A 31 0.94 9.66 -4.65
N THR A 32 1.71 10.69 -4.93
CA THR A 32 1.93 11.28 -6.25
C THR A 32 3.35 11.00 -6.73
N LYS A 33 3.67 11.41 -7.97
CA LYS A 33 5.05 11.29 -8.49
C LYS A 33 6.02 12.22 -7.75
N ASP A 34 5.54 13.33 -7.18
CA ASP A 34 6.39 14.27 -6.44
C ASP A 34 6.84 13.67 -5.09
N ASP A 35 6.01 12.82 -4.50
CA ASP A 35 6.37 12.06 -3.28
C ASP A 35 7.52 11.06 -3.52
N LEU A 36 7.90 10.81 -4.78
CA LEU A 36 9.07 9.99 -5.10
C LEU A 36 10.41 10.64 -4.69
N GLN A 37 10.41 11.94 -4.34
CA GLN A 37 11.57 12.62 -3.77
C GLN A 37 11.76 12.32 -2.28
N VAL A 38 10.70 11.88 -1.59
CA VAL A 38 10.74 11.54 -0.17
C VAL A 38 11.45 10.20 0.03
N PRO A 39 12.28 10.03 1.08
CA PRO A 39 12.90 8.74 1.40
C PRO A 39 11.88 7.59 1.48
N PRO A 40 12.20 6.37 1.01
CA PRO A 40 11.23 5.28 0.89
C PRO A 40 10.48 4.96 2.19
N HIS A 41 11.16 4.99 3.33
CA HIS A 41 10.56 4.69 4.63
C HIS A 41 9.44 5.68 4.99
N GLU A 42 9.67 6.96 4.76
CA GLU A 42 8.73 8.03 5.08
C GLU A 42 7.62 8.11 4.03
N ARG A 43 7.97 7.93 2.75
CA ARG A 43 7.04 7.89 1.63
C ARG A 43 5.92 6.86 1.85
N TYR A 44 6.26 5.64 2.22
CA TYR A 44 5.28 4.57 2.41
C TYR A 44 4.53 4.66 3.73
N ARG A 45 5.17 5.21 4.79
CA ARG A 45 4.46 5.58 6.01
C ARG A 45 3.36 6.62 5.73
N ASN A 46 3.67 7.62 4.91
CA ASN A 46 2.71 8.64 4.51
C ASN A 46 1.59 8.05 3.65
N ALA A 47 1.91 7.19 2.68
CA ALA A 47 0.90 6.50 1.87
C ALA A 47 -0.09 5.68 2.71
N LEU A 48 0.39 4.97 3.74
CA LEU A 48 -0.47 4.22 4.67
C LEU A 48 -1.39 5.15 5.49
N ASN A 49 -0.87 6.31 5.93
CA ASN A 49 -1.68 7.32 6.60
C ASN A 49 -2.77 7.89 5.69
N VAL A 50 -2.43 8.18 4.42
CA VAL A 50 -3.39 8.64 3.41
C VAL A 50 -4.44 7.56 3.14
N ALA A 51 -4.06 6.29 3.06
CA ALA A 51 -5.00 5.18 2.89
C ALA A 51 -6.01 5.12 4.03
N LYS A 52 -5.56 5.29 5.28
CA LYS A 52 -6.44 5.36 6.45
C LYS A 52 -7.38 6.57 6.38
N GLN A 53 -6.88 7.75 6.03
CA GLN A 53 -7.69 8.97 5.93
C GLN A 53 -8.75 8.88 4.83
N LYS A 54 -8.43 8.22 3.71
CA LYS A 54 -9.33 8.02 2.57
C LYS A 54 -10.26 6.80 2.72
N GLY A 55 -10.14 6.02 3.81
CA GLY A 55 -10.91 4.78 3.98
C GLY A 55 -10.54 3.66 2.99
N LEU A 56 -9.34 3.72 2.39
CA LEU A 56 -8.88 2.80 1.33
C LEU A 56 -8.13 1.58 1.87
N LEU A 57 -8.17 1.30 3.17
CA LEU A 57 -7.42 0.20 3.79
C LEU A 57 -7.85 -1.17 3.24
N VAL A 58 -9.14 -1.38 2.97
CA VAL A 58 -9.66 -2.63 2.40
C VAL A 58 -9.18 -2.82 0.96
N GLU A 59 -9.21 -1.76 0.14
CA GLU A 59 -8.69 -1.83 -1.23
C GLU A 59 -7.17 -2.01 -1.26
N LEU A 60 -6.44 -1.38 -0.34
CA LEU A 60 -5.02 -1.64 -0.15
C LEU A 60 -4.75 -3.11 0.20
N ALA A 61 -5.49 -3.67 1.16
CA ALA A 61 -5.40 -5.08 1.53
C ALA A 61 -5.65 -6.03 0.34
N LYS A 62 -6.64 -5.71 -0.49
CA LYS A 62 -6.93 -6.47 -1.72
C LYS A 62 -5.78 -6.46 -2.71
N HIS A 63 -5.09 -5.34 -2.89
CA HIS A 63 -3.92 -5.25 -3.76
C HIS A 63 -2.74 -6.04 -3.19
N VAL A 64 -2.50 -5.93 -1.87
CA VAL A 64 -1.46 -6.69 -1.17
C VAL A 64 -1.72 -8.19 -1.30
N GLU A 65 -2.94 -8.67 -1.03
CA GLU A 65 -3.31 -10.10 -1.19
C GLU A 65 -3.08 -10.61 -2.61
N LYS A 66 -3.39 -9.81 -3.63
CA LYS A 66 -3.16 -10.19 -5.03
C LYS A 66 -1.68 -10.38 -5.33
N LEU A 67 -0.80 -9.58 -4.73
CA LEU A 67 0.63 -9.67 -4.96
C LEU A 67 1.26 -10.80 -4.15
N GLU A 68 0.81 -11.03 -2.92
CA GLU A 68 1.23 -12.17 -2.09
C GLU A 68 0.92 -13.50 -2.78
N ARG A 69 -0.23 -13.61 -3.47
CA ARG A 69 -0.59 -14.82 -4.23
C ARG A 69 0.22 -15.01 -5.52
N LYS A 70 0.90 -13.98 -6.00
CA LYS A 70 1.71 -14.00 -7.22
C LYS A 70 3.21 -14.13 -6.96
N ALA A 71 3.64 -13.94 -5.71
CA ALA A 71 5.01 -14.12 -5.24
C ALA A 71 5.29 -15.58 -4.92
#